data_AF-V9DKY7-F1
#
_entry.id   AF-V9DKY7-F1
#
_cell.length_a   1.000
_cell.length_b   1.000
_cell.length_c   1.000
_cell.angle_alpha   90.00
_cell.angle_beta   90.00
_cell.angle_gamma   90.00
#
_symmetry.space_group_name_H-M   'P 1'
#
loop_
_entity.id
_entity.type
_entity.pdbx_description
1 polymer ?
#
loop_
_entity_poly.entity_id
_entity_poly.type
_entity_poly.pdbx_seq_one_letter_code
_entity_poly.pdbx_strand_id
1 'polypeptide(L)'
;MAKERTEKSGFIVGLNKGHKVTVLTPKPRISRRKGALSKRTAFVREIVKEVAGLAPYERRVIELLRNSKDKRARKLAKKRVRFLP
;
A
#
# COMPACT_ATOMS: atom_id res chain seq x y z
N MET A 1 11.66 -10.08 -2.46
CA MET A 1 11.83 -11.55 -2.53
C MET A 1 11.35 -12.00 -3.89
N ALA A 2 12.21 -12.62 -4.68
CA ALA A 2 11.82 -13.17 -5.98
C ALA A 2 10.73 -14.21 -5.73
N LYS A 3 9.57 -14.04 -6.36
CA LYS A 3 8.48 -15.01 -6.25
C LYS A 3 8.98 -16.31 -6.87
N GLU A 4 9.15 -17.36 -6.07
CA GLU A 4 9.35 -18.71 -6.60
C GLU A 4 8.18 -19.03 -7.52
N ARG A 5 8.50 -19.28 -8.78
CA ARG A 5 7.48 -19.53 -9.80
C ARG A 5 7.24 -21.03 -9.81
N THR A 6 5.99 -21.41 -9.55
CA THR A 6 5.58 -22.82 -9.56
C THR A 6 5.77 -23.41 -10.95
N GLU A 7 6.37 -24.60 -10.99
CA GLU A 7 6.54 -25.37 -12.22
C GLU A 7 5.17 -25.76 -12.79
N LYS A 8 5.07 -25.75 -14.12
CA LYS A 8 3.85 -26.14 -14.81
C LYS A 8 3.76 -27.66 -14.88
N SER A 9 2.55 -28.22 -14.74
CA SER A 9 2.34 -29.67 -14.63
C SER A 9 2.30 -30.39 -15.99
N GLY A 10 2.20 -29.68 -17.12
CA GLY A 10 2.03 -30.27 -18.45
C GLY A 10 0.59 -30.64 -18.80
N PHE A 11 -0.36 -30.47 -17.86
CA PHE A 11 -1.78 -30.72 -18.10
C PHE A 11 -2.49 -29.51 -18.71
N ILE A 12 -3.58 -29.76 -19.46
CA ILE A 12 -4.42 -28.73 -20.11
C ILE A 12 -5.35 -28.04 -19.10
N VAL A 13 -5.69 -28.69 -17.98
CA VAL A 13 -6.59 -28.18 -16.93
C VAL A 13 -5.94 -28.31 -15.53
N GLY A 14 -6.43 -27.54 -14.55
CA GLY A 14 -5.88 -27.47 -13.18
C GLY A 14 -5.10 -26.20 -12.84
N LEU A 15 -4.67 -26.05 -11.58
CA LEU A 15 -4.06 -24.81 -11.04
C LEU A 15 -2.69 -24.48 -11.65
N ASN A 16 -1.83 -25.48 -11.87
CA ASN A 16 -0.50 -25.33 -12.47
C ASN A 16 -0.44 -25.79 -13.93
N LYS A 17 -1.59 -25.75 -14.63
CA LYS A 17 -1.68 -26.13 -16.04
C LYS A 17 -0.78 -25.30 -16.97
N GLY A 18 -0.42 -25.90 -18.09
CA GLY A 18 0.43 -25.33 -19.12
C GLY A 18 1.64 -26.20 -19.45
N HIS A 19 2.32 -25.86 -20.54
CA HIS A 19 3.51 -26.58 -20.99
C HIS A 19 4.68 -26.41 -19.99
N LYS A 20 5.44 -27.49 -19.79
CA LYS A 20 6.64 -27.49 -18.92
C LYS A 20 7.74 -26.69 -19.61
N VAL A 21 8.05 -25.52 -19.07
CA VAL A 21 9.10 -24.62 -19.58
C VAL A 21 10.06 -24.29 -18.45
N THR A 22 11.36 -24.20 -18.74
CA THR A 22 12.37 -23.68 -17.80
C THR A 22 12.15 -22.20 -17.57
N VAL A 23 11.65 -21.82 -16.39
CA VAL A 23 11.23 -20.45 -16.12
C VAL A 23 12.44 -19.57 -15.76
N LEU A 24 12.71 -18.54 -16.57
CA LEU A 24 13.71 -17.52 -16.27
C LEU A 24 13.18 -16.46 -15.30
N THR A 25 14.05 -15.95 -14.42
CA THR A 25 13.75 -14.86 -13.49
C THR A 25 14.11 -13.51 -14.10
N PRO A 26 13.15 -12.73 -14.64
CA PRO A 26 13.46 -11.43 -15.22
C PRO A 26 13.82 -10.42 -14.14
N LYS A 27 14.75 -9.50 -14.45
CA LYS A 27 15.09 -8.37 -13.58
C LYS A 27 13.83 -7.50 -13.32
N PRO A 28 13.64 -7.00 -12.08
CA PRO A 28 12.50 -6.15 -11.76
C PRO A 28 12.59 -4.82 -12.51
N ARG A 29 11.50 -4.45 -13.20
CA ARG A 29 11.36 -3.17 -13.90
C ARG A 29 11.24 -2.01 -12.91
N ILE A 30 11.83 -0.86 -13.25
CA ILE A 30 11.78 0.38 -12.45
C ILE A 30 10.34 0.85 -12.22
N SER A 31 9.44 0.65 -13.18
CA SER A 31 8.01 0.99 -13.02
C SER A 31 7.34 0.30 -11.83
N ARG A 32 7.82 -0.88 -11.41
CA ARG A 32 7.34 -1.59 -10.21
C ARG A 32 7.79 -0.95 -8.89
N ARG A 33 8.76 -0.03 -8.94
CA ARG A 33 9.23 0.75 -7.78
C ARG A 33 8.37 1.99 -7.51
N LYS A 34 7.39 2.30 -8.39
CA LYS A 34 6.46 3.42 -8.17
C LYS A 34 5.72 3.23 -6.85
N GLY A 35 5.73 4.25 -5.99
CA GLY A 35 5.15 4.21 -4.65
C GLY A 35 6.14 3.85 -3.53
N ALA A 36 7.38 3.45 -3.86
CA ALA A 36 8.40 3.25 -2.85
C ALA A 36 8.79 4.58 -2.18
N LEU A 37 8.83 4.58 -0.85
CA LEU A 37 9.22 5.74 -0.06
C LEU A 37 10.75 5.88 -0.06
N SER A 38 11.23 7.02 -0.55
CA SER A 38 12.67 7.34 -0.55
C SER A 38 13.05 8.05 0.76
N LYS A 39 14.30 7.86 1.24
CA LYS A 39 14.80 8.52 2.46
C LYS A 39 14.66 10.05 2.39
N ARG A 40 14.97 10.64 1.22
CA ARG A 40 14.81 12.09 0.98
C ARG A 40 13.34 12.52 1.06
N THR A 41 12.44 11.78 0.41
CA THR A 41 11.01 12.11 0.44
C THR A 41 10.42 11.96 1.84
N ALA A 42 10.88 10.98 2.62
CA ALA A 42 10.48 10.79 4.01
C ALA A 42 10.86 12.01 4.87
N PHE A 43 12.14 12.39 4.81
CA PHE A 43 12.69 13.54 5.53
C PHE A 43 11.95 14.84 5.19
N VAL A 44 11.72 15.11 3.91
CA VAL A 44 10.98 16.30 3.48
C VAL A 44 9.53 16.29 3.99
N ARG A 45 8.85 15.13 3.96
CA ARG A 45 7.47 15.02 4.47
C ARG A 45 7.37 15.21 5.98
N GLU A 46 8.39 14.78 6.72
CA GLU A 46 8.47 14.98 8.17
C GLU A 46 8.60 16.45 8.53
N ILE A 47 9.54 17.17 7.90
CA ILE A 47 9.72 18.62 8.06
C ILE A 47 8.43 19.38 7.74
N VAL A 48 7.79 19.07 6.60
CA VAL A 48 6.56 19.75 6.20
C VAL A 48 5.44 19.53 7.21
N LYS A 49 5.34 18.33 7.80
CA LYS A 49 4.32 18.02 8.82
C LYS A 49 4.56 18.78 10.13
N GLU A 50 5.82 18.98 10.51
CA GLU A 50 6.19 19.77 11.67
C GLU A 50 5.86 21.26 11.47
N VAL A 51 6.23 21.83 10.32
CA VAL A 51 6.04 23.26 10.02
C VAL A 51 4.58 23.62 9.75
N ALA A 52 3.88 22.85 8.91
CA ALA A 52 2.50 23.18 8.50
C ALA A 52 1.44 22.70 9.53
N GLY A 53 1.82 21.78 10.43
CA GLY A 53 0.92 21.19 11.41
C GLY A 53 -0.17 20.30 10.80
N LEU A 54 -1.23 20.07 11.57
CA LEU A 54 -2.33 19.18 11.20
C LEU A 54 -3.52 19.94 10.61
N ALA A 55 -4.17 19.33 9.62
CA ALA A 55 -5.41 19.86 9.07
C ALA A 55 -6.56 19.76 10.10
N PRO A 56 -7.59 20.64 10.01
CA PRO A 56 -8.68 20.67 11.01
C PRO A 56 -9.42 19.33 11.18
N TYR A 57 -9.54 18.54 10.11
CA TYR A 57 -10.19 17.22 10.17
C TYR A 57 -9.29 16.15 10.83
N GLU A 58 -7.96 16.25 10.68
CA GLU A 58 -7.00 15.33 11.30
C GLU A 58 -6.98 15.51 12.82
N ARG A 59 -7.02 16.77 13.28
CA ARG A 59 -7.15 17.10 14.71
C ARG A 59 -8.42 16.48 15.31
N ARG A 60 -9.56 16.66 14.64
CA ARG A 60 -10.85 16.09 15.07
C ARG A 60 -10.85 14.56 15.06
N VAL A 61 -10.13 13.92 14.14
CA VAL A 61 -9.98 12.46 14.14
C VAL A 61 -9.15 12.01 15.34
N ILE A 62 -8.04 12.68 15.64
CA ILE A 62 -7.20 12.38 16.82
C ILE A 62 -7.99 12.56 18.12
N GLU A 63 -8.80 13.61 18.23
CA GLU A 63 -9.69 13.82 19.39
C GLU A 63 -10.71 12.69 19.57
N LEU A 64 -11.29 12.20 18.47
CA LEU A 64 -12.21 11.06 18.54
C LEU A 64 -11.51 9.76 18.92
N LEU A 65 -10.28 9.55 18.46
CA LEU A 65 -9.45 8.40 18.82
C LEU A 65 -9.01 8.44 20.28
N ARG A 66 -8.64 9.62 20.82
CA ARG A 66 -8.34 9.80 22.25
C ARG A 66 -9.53 9.46 23.15
N ASN A 67 -10.74 9.68 22.66
CA ASN A 67 -11.99 9.36 23.35
C ASN A 67 -12.50 7.93 23.06
N SER A 68 -11.68 7.05 22.49
CA SER A 68 -12.02 5.64 22.15
C SER A 68 -13.24 5.50 21.23
N LYS A 69 -13.49 6.46 20.33
CA LYS A 69 -14.62 6.49 19.39
C LYS A 69 -14.20 6.10 17.97
N ASP A 70 -13.53 4.96 17.81
CA ASP A 70 -12.92 4.51 16.53
C ASP A 70 -13.93 4.43 15.37
N LYS A 71 -15.13 3.91 15.65
CA LYS A 71 -16.21 3.82 14.64
C LYS A 71 -16.63 5.19 14.11
N ARG A 72 -16.69 6.20 14.99
CA ARG A 72 -17.03 7.58 14.61
C ARG A 72 -15.85 8.26 13.90
N ALA A 73 -14.62 8.02 14.36
CA ALA A 73 -13.40 8.51 13.71
C ALA A 73 -13.29 8.01 12.27
N ARG A 74 -13.48 6.70 12.04
CA ARG A 74 -13.49 6.09 10.70
C ARG A 74 -14.62 6.64 9.83
N LYS A 75 -15.83 6.82 10.38
CA LYS A 75 -16.97 7.40 9.63
C LYS A 75 -16.68 8.83 9.18
N LEU A 76 -16.06 9.65 10.04
CA LEU A 76 -15.67 11.01 9.73
C LEU A 76 -14.57 11.05 8.64
N ALA A 77 -13.52 10.24 8.79
CA ALA A 77 -12.43 10.14 7.83
C ALA A 77 -12.94 9.71 6.44
N LYS A 78 -13.81 8.68 6.38
CA LYS A 78 -14.44 8.20 5.14
C LYS A 78 -15.27 9.29 4.45
N LYS A 79 -16.01 10.11 5.21
CA LYS A 79 -16.81 11.21 4.65
C LYS A 79 -15.94 12.34 4.07
N ARG A 80 -14.76 12.60 4.65
CA ARG A 80 -13.90 13.73 4.29
C ARG A 80 -12.90 13.44 3.18
N VAL A 81 -12.22 12.29 3.22
CA VAL A 81 -11.15 11.95 2.27
C VAL A 81 -11.70 11.35 0.97
N ARG A 82 -12.98 10.93 0.97
CA ARG A 82 -13.72 10.31 -0.14
C ARG A 82 -12.85 9.48 -1.09
N PHE A 83 -12.09 8.57 -0.50
CA PHE A 83 -11.60 7.37 -1.14
C PHE A 83 -11.34 6.37 -0.03
N LEU A 84 -12.15 5.31 0.03
CA LEU A 84 -11.91 4.03 0.70
C LEU A 84 -13.23 3.21 0.71
N PRO A 85 -13.34 2.12 -0.07
CA PRO A 85 -13.99 0.91 0.45
C PRO A 85 -13.50 0.61 1.88
#